data_AF-A0A380PQM5-F1
#
_entry.id   AF-A0A380PQM5-F1
#
_cell.length_a   1.000
_cell.length_b   1.000
_cell.length_c   1.000
_cell.angle_alpha   90.00
_cell.angle_beta   90.00
_cell.angle_gamma   90.00
#
_symmetry.space_group_name_H-M   'P 1'
#
loop_
_entity.id
_entity.type
_entity.pdbx_description
1 polymer ?
#
loop_
_entity_poly.entity_id
_entity_poly.type
_entity_poly.pdbx_seq_one_letter_code
_entity_poly.pdbx_strand_id
1 'polypeptide(L)'
;MIIVPFSICLMLALTSCASNSVPRPAVTCPALLPPESSLIECEVPEFVGTTWRDSGLYALALKRELRICKGRLDEVIGWRQSVERKK
;
A
#
# COMPACT_ATOMS: atom_id res chain seq x y z
N MET A 1 13.98 -59.11 6.75
CA MET A 1 13.03 -58.41 7.65
C MET A 1 13.65 -57.12 8.23
N ILE A 2 14.15 -56.19 7.38
CA ILE A 2 14.83 -54.94 7.82
C ILE A 2 14.16 -53.68 7.23
N ILE A 3 13.23 -53.85 6.29
CA ILE A 3 12.59 -52.75 5.56
C ILE A 3 11.55 -52.01 6.44
N VAL A 4 10.91 -52.73 7.38
CA VAL A 4 9.87 -52.19 8.26
C VAL A 4 10.39 -51.12 9.25
N PRO A 5 11.51 -51.33 10.00
CA PRO A 5 11.99 -50.30 10.93
C PRO A 5 12.51 -49.04 10.22
N PHE A 6 13.07 -49.17 9.02
CA PHE A 6 13.58 -48.03 8.25
C PHE A 6 12.45 -47.11 7.78
N SER A 7 11.33 -47.71 7.34
CA SER A 7 10.16 -46.97 6.89
C SER A 7 9.46 -46.23 8.06
N ILE A 8 9.42 -46.84 9.25
CA ILE A 8 8.84 -46.21 10.46
C ILE A 8 9.66 -45.00 10.90
N CYS A 9 10.99 -45.09 10.91
CA CYS A 9 11.86 -43.96 11.22
C CYS A 9 11.70 -42.79 10.23
N LEU A 10 11.52 -43.09 8.94
CA LEU A 10 11.34 -42.06 7.91
C LEU A 10 10.03 -41.29 8.12
N MET A 11 8.95 -41.98 8.50
CA MET A 11 7.65 -41.35 8.78
C MET A 11 7.68 -40.49 10.04
N LEU A 12 8.40 -40.91 11.10
CA LEU A 12 8.62 -40.11 12.31
C LEU A 12 9.46 -38.85 12.07
N ALA A 13 10.44 -38.92 11.14
CA ALA A 13 11.23 -37.75 10.77
C ALA A 13 10.41 -36.72 9.96
N LEU A 14 9.48 -37.19 9.12
CA LEU A 14 8.62 -36.32 8.30
C LEU A 14 7.55 -35.57 9.12
N THR A 15 7.03 -36.15 10.21
CA THR A 15 6.08 -35.47 11.09
C THR A 15 6.73 -34.42 12.00
N SER A 16 8.04 -34.51 12.23
CA SER A 16 8.81 -33.51 12.99
C SER A 16 9.06 -32.22 12.20
N CYS A 17 9.15 -32.32 10.87
CA CYS A 17 9.26 -31.17 9.96
C CYS A 17 7.91 -30.59 9.52
N ALA A 18 6.79 -31.21 9.91
CA ALA A 18 5.49 -30.57 9.84
C ALA A 18 5.50 -29.46 10.89
N SER A 19 6.04 -28.30 10.51
CA SER A 19 5.97 -27.09 11.29
C SER A 19 4.49 -26.85 11.57
N ASN A 20 4.04 -27.19 12.77
CA ASN A 20 2.85 -26.59 13.32
C ASN A 20 3.12 -25.10 13.18
N SER A 21 2.42 -24.45 12.26
CA SER A 21 2.43 -23.01 12.16
C SER A 21 1.86 -22.54 13.48
N VAL A 22 2.74 -22.31 14.46
CA VAL A 22 2.42 -21.50 15.63
C VAL A 22 1.72 -20.30 15.04
N PRO A 23 0.44 -20.04 15.40
CA PRO A 23 -0.22 -18.82 14.98
C PRO A 23 0.68 -17.71 15.49
N ARG A 24 1.53 -17.17 14.62
CA ARG A 24 2.32 -15.99 14.97
C ARG A 24 1.27 -14.99 15.36
N PRO A 25 1.28 -14.45 16.59
CA PRO A 25 0.36 -13.37 16.92
C PRO A 25 0.51 -12.38 15.79
N ALA A 26 -0.60 -12.08 15.11
CA ALA A 26 -0.59 -11.18 13.97
C ALA A 26 0.17 -9.97 14.46
N VAL A 27 1.41 -9.81 13.98
CA VAL A 27 2.21 -8.66 14.33
C VAL A 27 1.42 -7.55 13.70
N THR A 28 0.64 -6.86 14.53
CA THR A 28 0.01 -5.60 14.17
C THR A 28 1.19 -4.67 14.03
N CYS A 29 1.90 -4.77 12.89
CA CYS A 29 2.75 -3.70 12.44
C CYS A 29 1.84 -2.48 12.51
N PRO A 30 2.14 -1.48 13.35
CA PRO A 30 1.37 -0.25 13.30
C PRO A 30 1.47 0.20 11.86
N ALA A 31 0.36 0.13 11.14
CA ALA A 31 0.32 0.58 9.76
C ALA A 31 0.71 2.05 9.86
N LEU A 32 1.93 2.38 9.44
CA LEU A 32 2.35 3.76 9.32
C LEU A 32 1.46 4.30 8.22
N LEU A 33 0.44 5.05 8.61
CA LEU A 33 -0.44 5.75 7.70
C LEU A 33 0.29 7.01 7.22
N PRO A 34 0.09 7.42 5.96
CA PRO A 34 0.53 8.72 5.52
C PRO A 34 -0.21 9.83 6.29
N PRO A 35 0.27 11.09 6.24
CA PRO A 35 -0.40 12.21 6.88
C PRO A 35 -1.86 12.35 6.42
N GLU A 36 -2.80 12.56 7.35
CA GLU A 36 -4.25 12.65 7.05
C GLU A 36 -4.58 13.77 6.03
N SER A 37 -3.83 14.88 6.05
CA SER A 37 -3.94 15.97 5.07
C SER A 37 -3.73 15.53 3.63
N SER A 38 -2.94 14.48 3.43
CA SER A 38 -2.59 13.93 2.13
C SER A 38 -3.57 12.87 1.62
N LEU A 39 -4.47 12.40 2.48
CA LEU A 39 -5.50 11.40 2.17
C LEU A 39 -6.81 12.00 1.65
N ILE A 40 -6.86 13.32 1.48
CA ILE A 40 -8.03 14.02 0.94
C ILE A 40 -8.05 13.86 -0.59
N GLU A 41 -9.20 13.42 -1.13
CA GLU A 41 -9.42 13.27 -2.56
C GLU A 41 -9.08 14.56 -3.33
N CYS A 42 -8.52 14.38 -4.52
CA CYS A 42 -8.20 15.49 -5.40
C CYS A 42 -9.44 15.93 -6.15
N GLU A 43 -9.82 17.19 -5.97
CA GLU A 43 -10.98 17.74 -6.65
C GLU A 43 -10.72 17.86 -8.15
N VAL A 44 -11.69 17.42 -8.95
CA VAL A 44 -11.68 17.60 -10.40
C VAL A 44 -12.91 18.43 -10.73
N PRO A 45 -12.75 19.69 -11.18
CA PRO A 45 -13.90 20.50 -11.53
C PRO A 45 -14.68 19.85 -12.67
N GLU A 46 -15.99 20.07 -12.71
CA GLU A 46 -16.83 19.66 -13.83
C GLU A 46 -16.70 20.66 -14.99
N PHE A 47 -16.65 20.17 -16.23
CA PHE A 47 -16.71 21.02 -17.42
C PHE A 47 -18.16 21.20 -17.87
N VAL A 48 -18.72 22.40 -17.65
CA VAL A 48 -20.09 22.76 -18.03
C VAL A 48 -20.17 23.72 -19.23
N GLY A 49 -19.05 23.99 -19.87
CA GLY A 49 -18.91 24.99 -20.93
C GLY A 49 -19.36 24.51 -22.31
N THR A 50 -19.69 25.45 -23.18
CA THR A 50 -20.07 25.16 -24.59
C THR A 50 -19.18 25.86 -25.61
N THR A 51 -18.25 26.72 -25.15
CA THR A 51 -17.35 27.49 -26.01
C THR A 51 -15.88 27.18 -25.74
N TRP A 52 -15.02 27.56 -26.69
CA TRP A 52 -13.56 27.52 -26.53
C TRP A 52 -13.06 28.43 -25.41
N ARG A 53 -13.77 29.51 -25.10
CA ARG A 53 -13.42 30.35 -23.95
C ARG A 53 -13.64 29.60 -22.64
N ASP A 54 -14.74 28.85 -22.54
CA ASP A 54 -15.05 28.08 -21.34
C ASP A 54 -14.03 26.97 -21.11
N SER A 55 -13.55 26.32 -22.17
CA SER A 55 -12.48 25.32 -22.03
C SER A 55 -11.18 25.92 -21.50
N GLY A 56 -10.85 27.15 -21.90
CA GLY A 56 -9.71 27.90 -21.35
C GLY A 56 -9.88 28.21 -19.86
N LEU A 57 -11.08 28.63 -19.44
CA LEU A 57 -11.40 28.87 -18.03
C LEU A 57 -11.37 27.56 -17.21
N TYR A 58 -11.91 26.48 -17.76
CA TYR A 58 -11.87 25.16 -17.17
C TYR A 58 -10.43 24.65 -17.01
N ALA A 59 -9.59 24.79 -18.03
CA ALA A 59 -8.18 24.41 -17.95
C ALA A 59 -7.44 25.19 -16.85
N LEU A 60 -7.77 26.47 -16.64
CA LEU A 60 -7.21 27.26 -15.55
C LEU A 60 -7.66 26.76 -14.17
N ALA A 61 -8.95 26.46 -13.99
CA ALA A 61 -9.49 25.88 -12.76
C ALA A 61 -8.87 24.50 -12.48
N LEU A 62 -8.86 23.61 -13.46
CA LEU A 62 -8.25 22.29 -13.36
C LEU A 62 -6.77 22.37 -13.01
N LYS A 63 -6.02 23.31 -13.62
CA LYS A 63 -4.59 23.53 -13.30
C LYS A 63 -4.37 23.92 -11.84
N ARG A 64 -5.28 24.71 -11.26
CA ARG A 64 -5.23 25.08 -9.84
C ARG A 64 -5.41 23.84 -8.96
N GLU A 65 -6.46 23.05 -9.18
CA GLU A 65 -6.73 21.87 -8.36
C GLU A 65 -5.63 20.81 -8.50
N LEU A 66 -5.11 20.59 -9.71
CA LEU A 66 -3.98 19.69 -9.93
C LEU A 66 -2.72 20.13 -9.17
N ARG A 67 -2.48 21.44 -9.02
CA ARG A 67 -1.34 21.93 -8.24
C ARG A 67 -1.51 21.64 -6.74
N ILE A 68 -2.73 21.76 -6.23
CA ILE A 68 -3.06 21.43 -4.83
C ILE A 68 -2.90 19.92 -4.62
N CYS A 69 -3.51 19.11 -5.49
CA CYS A 69 -3.40 17.65 -5.49
C CYS A 69 -1.93 17.19 -5.51
N LYS A 70 -1.12 17.79 -6.39
CA LYS A 70 0.32 17.51 -6.44
C LYS A 70 1.02 17.78 -5.11
N GLY A 71 0.73 18.91 -4.45
CA GLY A 71 1.33 19.23 -3.15
C GLY A 71 1.05 18.17 -2.08
N ARG A 72 -0.19 17.66 -2.04
CA ARG A 72 -0.57 16.54 -1.16
C ARG A 72 0.18 15.25 -1.52
N LEU A 73 0.30 14.93 -2.81
CA LEU A 73 1.03 13.75 -3.27
C LEU A 73 2.53 13.84 -2.94
N ASP A 74 3.14 15.01 -3.09
CA ASP A 74 4.54 15.26 -2.74
C ASP A 74 4.77 15.02 -1.22
N GLU A 75 3.79 15.34 -0.37
CA GLU A 75 3.81 15.04 1.07
C GLU A 75 3.83 13.52 1.34
N VAL A 76 2.99 12.73 0.65
CA VAL A 76 2.99 11.25 0.75
C VAL A 76 4.33 10.67 0.33
N ILE A 77 4.89 11.17 -0.79
CA ILE A 77 6.18 10.70 -1.32
C ILE A 77 7.29 10.99 -0.29
N GLY A 78 7.33 12.22 0.24
CA GLY A 78 8.30 12.61 1.27
C GLY A 78 8.16 11.79 2.56
N TRP A 79 6.93 11.53 2.99
CA TRP A 79 6.63 10.65 4.11
C TRP A 79 7.17 9.23 3.87
N ARG A 80 6.87 8.62 2.72
CA ARG A 80 7.34 7.27 2.35
C ARG A 80 8.86 7.18 2.43
N GLN A 81 9.56 8.15 1.84
CA GLN A 81 11.02 8.22 1.90
C GLN A 81 11.53 8.36 3.34
N SER A 82 10.83 9.11 4.20
CA SER A 82 11.21 9.26 5.60
C SER A 82 11.04 7.97 6.42
N VAL A 83 10.02 7.17 6.12
CA VAL A 83 9.79 5.86 6.74
C VAL A 83 10.84 4.86 6.28
N GLU A 84 11.18 4.84 5.00
CA GLU A 84 12.23 3.97 4.45
C GLU A 84 13.60 4.25 5.05
N ARG A 85 13.95 5.52 5.31
CA ARG A 85 15.20 5.88 5.99
C ARG A 85 15.25 5.46 7.47
N LYS A 86 14.11 5.25 8.11
CA LYS A 86 14.02 4.85 9.52
C LYS A 86 14.00 3.32 9.72
N LYS A 87 13.92 2.56 8.63
CA LYS A 87 13.97 1.10 8.62
C LYS A 87 15.41 0.61 8.48
#